data_AF-A0A6H5GW68-F1
#
_entry.id   AF-A0A6H5GW68-F1
#
_cell.length_a   1.000
_cell.length_b   1.000
_cell.length_c   1.000
_cell.angle_alpha   90.00
_cell.angle_beta   90.00
_cell.angle_gamma   90.00
#
_symmetry.space_group_name_H-M   'P 1'
#
loop_
_entity.id
_entity.type
_entity.pdbx_description
1 polymer ?
#
loop_
_entity_poly.entity_id
_entity_poly.type
_entity_poly.pdbx_seq_one_letter_code
_entity_poly.pdbx_strand_id
1 'polypeptide(L)'
;VTALSTSFLLESLARLYLAPKVVELIKKKTAIEKTQPGVGTEVGRHEPGALAACPHYMALHRQFRLKHMGMAIVNITTIASTILQLIHLSQSICFTP
;
A
#
# COMPACT_ATOMS: atom_id res chain seq x y z
N VAL A 1 14.00 20.76 4.39
CA VAL A 1 14.29 20.38 2.98
C VAL A 1 14.64 18.90 2.84
N THR A 2 15.59 18.37 3.61
CA THR A 2 16.02 16.95 3.54
C THR A 2 14.88 15.95 3.73
N ALA A 3 14.03 16.13 4.75
CA ALA A 3 12.88 15.26 5.02
C ALA A 3 11.85 15.24 3.86
N LEU A 4 11.59 16.39 3.23
CA LEU A 4 10.69 16.52 2.07
C LEU A 4 11.23 15.76 0.86
N SER A 5 12.50 15.99 0.54
CA SER A 5 13.14 15.34 -0.60
C SER A 5 13.20 13.82 -0.39
N THR A 6 13.47 13.34 0.82
CA THR A 6 13.45 11.90 1.12
C THR A 6 12.06 11.29 1.01
N SER A 7 11.02 11.94 1.55
CA SER A 7 9.65 11.44 1.45
C SER A 7 9.16 11.45 0.00
N PHE A 8 9.45 12.52 -0.75
CA PHE A 8 9.14 12.62 -2.18
C PHE A 8 9.81 11.52 -3.01
N LEU A 9 11.09 11.27 -2.78
CA LEU A 9 11.82 10.21 -3.47
C LEU A 9 11.26 8.82 -3.12
N LEU A 10 10.97 8.57 -1.84
CA LEU A 10 10.38 7.30 -1.40
C LEU A 10 9.01 7.05 -2.04
N GLU A 11 8.13 8.05 -2.06
CA GLU A 11 6.84 7.92 -2.75
C GLU A 11 7.00 7.74 -4.25
N SER A 12 7.91 8.48 -4.89
CA SER A 12 8.14 8.39 -6.33
C SER A 12 8.63 7.00 -6.71
N LEU A 13 9.57 6.43 -5.94
CA LEU A 13 10.05 5.07 -6.11
C LEU A 13 8.94 4.04 -5.84
N ALA A 14 8.13 4.23 -4.81
CA ALA A 14 7.01 3.35 -4.53
C ALA A 14 5.95 3.39 -5.66
N ARG A 15 5.62 4.55 -6.22
CA ARG A 15 4.69 4.66 -7.36
C ARG A 15 5.28 4.09 -8.65
N LEU A 16 6.57 4.30 -8.90
CA LEU A 16 7.20 3.85 -10.15
C LEU A 16 7.45 2.34 -10.16
N TYR A 17 7.87 1.76 -9.03
CA TYR A 17 8.31 0.37 -8.98
C TYR A 17 7.35 -0.56 -8.22
N LEU A 18 6.77 -0.10 -7.11
CA LEU A 18 5.93 -0.95 -6.26
C LEU A 18 4.47 -0.98 -6.73
N ALA A 19 3.92 0.16 -7.16
CA ALA A 19 2.54 0.25 -7.65
C ALA A 19 2.24 -0.63 -8.86
N PRO A 20 3.01 -0.61 -9.97
CA PRO A 20 2.73 -1.49 -11.09
C PRO A 20 2.83 -2.97 -10.71
N LYS A 21 3.75 -3.34 -9.81
CA LYS A 21 3.88 -4.72 -9.32
C LYS A 21 2.70 -5.17 -8.45
N VAL A 22 2.17 -4.28 -7.62
CA VAL A 22 0.96 -4.57 -6.82
C VAL A 22 -0.25 -4.68 -7.74
N VAL A 23 -0.41 -3.80 -8.73
CA VAL A 23 -1.51 -3.88 -9.71
C VAL A 23 -1.44 -5.17 -10.53
N GLU A 24 -0.26 -5.59 -10.96
CA GLU A 24 -0.07 -6.87 -11.65
C GLU A 24 -0.50 -8.06 -10.78
N LEU A 25 -0.13 -8.05 -9.49
CA LEU A 25 -0.52 -9.08 -8.53
C LEU A 25 -2.02 -9.08 -8.27
N ILE A 26 -2.67 -7.91 -8.17
CA ILE A 26 -4.13 -7.79 -8.06
C ILE A 26 -4.78 -8.44 -9.27
N LYS A 27 -4.36 -8.10 -10.50
CA LYS A 27 -4.94 -8.68 -11.71
C LYS A 27 -4.85 -10.21 -11.72
N LYS A 28 -3.68 -10.77 -11.38
CA LYS A 28 -3.48 -12.23 -11.31
C LYS A 28 -4.33 -12.88 -10.22
N LYS A 29 -4.36 -12.27 -9.03
CA LYS A 29 -5.16 -12.74 -7.89
C LYS A 29 -6.64 -12.74 -8.25
N THR A 30 -7.17 -11.62 -8.73
CA THR A 30 -8.58 -11.45 -9.10
C THR A 30 -9.00 -12.39 -10.24
N ALA A 31 -8.10 -12.72 -11.17
CA ALA A 31 -8.41 -13.72 -12.20
C ALA A 31 -8.68 -15.10 -11.60
N ILE A 32 -7.95 -15.49 -10.55
CA ILE A 32 -8.16 -16.74 -9.83
C ILE A 32 -9.40 -16.64 -8.93
N GLU A 33 -9.59 -15.54 -8.20
CA GLU A 33 -10.74 -15.34 -7.32
C GLU A 33 -12.08 -15.42 -8.08
N LYS A 34 -12.13 -14.95 -9.34
CA LYS A 34 -13.32 -15.09 -10.20
C LYS A 34 -13.75 -16.55 -10.46
N THR A 35 -12.86 -17.52 -10.27
CA THR A 35 -13.19 -18.95 -10.44
C THR A 35 -13.94 -19.53 -9.24
N GLN A 36 -14.00 -18.81 -8.11
CA GLN A 36 -14.65 -19.25 -6.89
C GLN A 36 -15.65 -18.19 -6.39
N PRO A 37 -16.95 -18.53 -6.29
CA PRO A 37 -17.95 -17.59 -5.80
C PRO A 37 -17.65 -17.20 -4.34
N GLY A 38 -17.73 -15.90 -4.04
CA GLY A 38 -17.59 -15.35 -2.69
C GLY A 38 -16.18 -14.91 -2.29
N VAL A 39 -15.13 -15.37 -3.00
CA VAL A 39 -13.75 -14.97 -2.67
C VAL A 39 -13.45 -13.59 -3.25
N GLY A 40 -12.98 -12.66 -2.40
CA GLY A 40 -12.61 -11.30 -2.79
C GLY A 40 -13.73 -10.25 -2.71
N THR A 41 -14.95 -10.63 -2.30
CA THR A 41 -16.04 -9.71 -1.95
C THR A 41 -16.12 -9.40 -0.45
N GLU A 42 -15.14 -9.89 0.30
CA GLU A 42 -15.13 -9.85 1.76
C GLU A 42 -14.75 -8.45 2.27
N VAL A 43 -15.31 -8.08 3.42
CA VAL A 43 -14.95 -6.85 4.13
C VAL A 43 -14.25 -7.23 5.43
N GLY A 44 -13.05 -6.67 5.66
CA GLY A 44 -12.33 -6.79 6.92
C GLY A 44 -11.54 -8.10 7.13
N ARG A 45 -12.06 -9.26 6.73
CA ARG A 45 -11.38 -10.56 6.88
C ARG A 45 -11.28 -11.31 5.57
N HIS A 46 -10.11 -11.88 5.29
CA HIS A 46 -9.95 -12.73 4.11
C HIS A 46 -10.55 -14.12 4.35
N GLU A 47 -11.45 -14.58 3.49
CA GLU A 47 -12.15 -15.86 3.56
C GLU A 47 -11.90 -16.70 2.29
N PRO A 48 -10.70 -17.28 2.14
CA PRO A 48 -10.29 -17.95 0.91
C PRO A 48 -11.13 -19.18 0.51
N GLY A 49 -12.01 -19.70 1.38
CA GLY A 49 -12.89 -20.83 1.05
C GLY A 49 -12.14 -22.02 0.44
N ALA A 50 -12.62 -22.51 -0.71
CA ALA A 50 -11.99 -23.60 -1.45
C ALA A 50 -10.57 -23.28 -1.98
N LEU A 51 -10.24 -21.99 -2.17
CA LEU A 51 -8.90 -21.55 -2.59
C LEU A 51 -7.85 -21.67 -1.48
N ALA A 52 -8.27 -21.90 -0.23
CA ALA A 52 -7.35 -22.18 0.87
C ALA A 52 -6.53 -23.46 0.63
N ALA A 53 -7.11 -24.45 -0.07
CA ALA A 53 -6.43 -25.69 -0.45
C ALA A 53 -5.46 -25.53 -1.63
N CYS A 54 -5.48 -24.38 -2.32
CA CYS A 54 -4.61 -24.12 -3.47
C CYS A 54 -3.32 -23.40 -3.01
N PRO A 55 -2.16 -24.09 -2.95
CA PRO A 55 -0.91 -23.48 -2.49
C PRO A 55 -0.42 -22.37 -3.43
N HIS A 56 -0.72 -22.47 -4.73
CA HIS A 56 -0.37 -21.44 -5.71
C HIS A 56 -1.08 -20.10 -5.43
N TYR A 57 -2.39 -20.15 -5.16
CA TYR A 57 -3.16 -18.95 -4.80
C TYR A 57 -2.72 -18.37 -3.46
N MET A 58 -2.49 -19.21 -2.45
CA MET A 58 -2.00 -18.76 -1.14
C MET A 58 -0.64 -18.06 -1.22
N ALA A 59 0.29 -18.59 -2.04
CA ALA A 59 1.58 -17.95 -2.29
C ALA A 59 1.41 -16.59 -2.99
N LEU A 60 0.54 -16.50 -3.99
CA LEU A 60 0.24 -15.27 -4.71
C LEU A 60 -0.39 -14.22 -3.78
N HIS A 61 -1.38 -14.61 -2.98
CA HIS A 61 -2.05 -13.75 -2.00
C HIS A 61 -1.05 -13.21 -0.97
N ARG A 62 -0.16 -14.06 -0.44
CA ARG A 62 0.88 -13.64 0.50
C ARG A 62 1.84 -12.60 -0.12
N GLN A 63 2.29 -12.82 -1.35
CA GLN A 63 3.14 -11.86 -2.05
C GLN A 63 2.44 -10.52 -2.30
N PHE A 64 1.16 -10.56 -2.68
CA PHE A 64 0.33 -9.37 -2.79
C PHE A 64 0.28 -8.60 -1.46
N ARG A 65 -0.04 -9.28 -0.35
CA ARG A 65 -0.13 -8.66 0.98
C ARG A 65 1.17 -8.00 1.42
N LEU A 66 2.31 -8.66 1.22
CA LEU A 66 3.61 -8.10 1.58
C LEU A 66 3.90 -6.80 0.82
N LYS A 67 3.70 -6.80 -0.51
CA LYS A 67 3.97 -5.61 -1.34
C LYS A 67 2.94 -4.50 -1.11
N HIS A 68 1.67 -4.85 -0.93
CA HIS A 68 0.61 -3.89 -0.62
C HIS A 68 0.83 -3.22 0.73
N MET A 69 1.24 -3.99 1.74
CA MET A 69 1.58 -3.44 3.06
C MET A 69 2.81 -2.54 3.01
N GLY A 70 3.84 -2.92 2.24
CA GLY A 70 5.01 -2.06 2.00
C GLY A 70 4.61 -0.70 1.39
N MET A 71 3.71 -0.70 0.41
CA MET A 71 3.20 0.54 -0.19
C MET A 71 2.41 1.38 0.82
N ALA A 72 1.56 0.74 1.63
CA ALA A 72 0.79 1.42 2.66
C ALA A 72 1.70 2.10 3.68
N ILE A 73 2.78 1.44 4.11
CA ILE A 73 3.78 2.02 5.03
C ILE A 73 4.41 3.27 4.42
N VAL A 74 4.89 3.19 3.17
CA VAL A 74 5.52 4.35 2.49
C VAL A 74 4.56 5.53 2.40
N ASN A 75 3.29 5.28 2.05
CA ASN A 75 2.27 6.33 1.97
C ASN A 75 1.99 6.95 3.35
N ILE A 76 1.78 6.13 4.39
CA ILE A 76 1.49 6.61 5.76
C ILE A 76 2.67 7.41 6.31
N THR A 77 3.90 6.94 6.13
CA THR A 77 5.11 7.65 6.55
C THR A 77 5.23 9.01 5.86
N THR A 78 4.87 9.09 4.58
CA THR A 78 4.91 10.36 3.85
C THR A 78 3.83 11.32 4.32
N ILE A 79 2.60 10.85 4.51
CA ILE A 79 1.51 11.65 5.08
C ILE A 79 1.92 12.21 6.45
N ALA A 80 2.47 11.36 7.33
CA ALA A 80 2.95 11.78 8.65
C ALA A 80 4.05 12.84 8.55
N SER A 81 5.00 12.65 7.62
CA SER A 81 6.09 13.61 7.39
C SER A 81 5.56 14.97 6.92
N THR A 82 4.59 14.98 6.01
CA THR A 82 3.93 16.19 5.52
C THR A 82 3.18 16.92 6.63
N ILE A 83 2.47 16.18 7.50
CA ILE A 83 1.75 16.77 8.64
C ILE A 83 2.73 17.43 9.63
N LEU A 84 3.81 16.74 10.00
CA LEU A 84 4.82 17.29 10.91
C LEU A 84 5.45 18.58 10.36
N GLN A 85 5.72 18.61 9.06
CA GLN A 85 6.26 19.80 8.40
C GLN A 85 5.26 20.94 8.36
N LEU A 86 3.97 20.66 8.10
CA LEU A 86 2.92 21.67 8.12
C LEU A 86 2.77 22.29 9.52
N ILE A 87 2.89 21.48 10.57
CA ILE A 87 2.90 21.95 11.97
C ILE A 87 4.12 22.85 12.22
N HIS A 88 5.32 22.43 11.81
CA HIS A 88 6.52 23.26 11.95
C HIS A 88 6.38 24.60 11.21
N LEU A 89 5.88 24.57 9.97
CA LEU A 89 5.70 25.77 9.15
C LEU A 89 4.66 26.71 9.77
N SER A 90 3.51 26.18 10.21
CA SER A 90 2.47 27.00 10.83
C SER A 90 2.96 27.66 12.12
N GLN A 91 3.77 26.96 12.92
CA GLN A 91 4.40 27.52 14.11
C GLN A 91 5.40 28.62 13.75
N SER A 92 6.26 28.43 12.75
CA SER A 92 7.22 29.47 12.34
C SER A 92 6.55 30.73 11.78
N ILE A 93 5.44 30.60 11.05
CA ILE A 93 4.67 31.73 10.53
C ILE A 93 3.87 32.42 11.65
N CYS A 94 3.33 31.66 12.62
CA CYS A 94 2.58 32.22 13.73
C CYS A 94 3.49 32.89 14.79
N PHE A 95 4.78 32.53 14.84
CA PHE A 95 5.79 33.17 15.69
C PHE A 95 6.48 34.39 15.07
N THR A 96 6.10 34.79 13.84
CA THR A 96 6.55 36.07 13.25
C THR A 96 5.52 37.15 13.59
N PRO A 97 5.79 38.08 14.55
CA PRO A 97 4.99 39.27 14.75
C PRO A 97 5.10 40.25 13.58
#